data_AF-A0A6H1LGM7-F1
#
_entry.id   AF-A0A6H1LGM7-F1
#
_cell.length_a   1.000
_cell.length_b   1.000
_cell.length_c   1.000
_cell.angle_alpha   90.00
_cell.angle_beta   90.00
_cell.angle_gamma   90.00
#
_symmetry.space_group_name_H-M   'P 1'
#
loop_
_entity.id
_entity.type
_entity.pdbx_description
1 polymer ?
#
loop_
_entity_poly.entity_id
_entity_poly.type
_entity_poly.pdbx_seq_one_letter_code
_entity_poly.pdbx_strand_id
1 'polypeptide(L)'
;MGALLVLGSLVGCGSGDGKASAHAGATPAADARPTNGPGDYRPPTDLCPKVDFGPLTAAVAPTAGPTKGERTGSDPATASGAACLQGFRTAGTKVDGRSIVYCTAWKDVAAAIKQYTYRLSSAPQEARGPVVREPGLGRGAFRYENVKEAAPFRNDLRLLVRDSNLECEVQVQSLAPLTDQQVTAAWPAMAETVRALLPELRS
;
A
#
# COMPACT_ATOMS: atom_id res chain seq x y z
N MET A 1 47.99 -63.05 -16.37
CA MET A 1 47.95 -62.41 -17.71
C MET A 1 47.34 -61.03 -17.50
N GLY A 2 47.90 -59.90 -17.87
CA GLY A 2 49.06 -59.50 -18.65
C GLY A 2 48.94 -57.98 -18.76
N ALA A 3 50.03 -57.25 -18.56
CA ALA A 3 50.07 -55.79 -18.53
C ALA A 3 49.68 -55.15 -19.88
N LEU A 4 49.23 -53.89 -19.84
CA LEU A 4 49.70 -52.86 -20.78
C LEU A 4 49.37 -51.46 -20.24
N LEU A 5 50.42 -50.82 -19.73
CA LEU A 5 50.60 -49.37 -19.61
C LEU A 5 50.69 -48.74 -21.00
N VAL A 6 50.02 -47.61 -21.21
CA VAL A 6 50.52 -46.57 -22.12
C VAL A 6 50.44 -45.22 -21.41
N LEU A 7 51.63 -44.72 -21.06
CA LEU A 7 51.89 -43.34 -20.70
C LEU A 7 51.84 -42.48 -21.96
N GLY A 8 51.07 -41.39 -21.92
CA GLY A 8 51.10 -40.31 -22.90
C GLY A 8 51.11 -38.98 -22.16
N SER A 9 52.29 -38.58 -21.68
CA SER A 9 52.56 -37.26 -21.13
C SER A 9 52.79 -36.25 -22.26
N LEU A 10 51.90 -35.28 -22.38
CA LEU A 10 52.22 -33.98 -22.98
C LEU A 10 52.05 -32.92 -21.90
N VAL A 11 53.20 -32.37 -21.49
CA VAL A 11 53.35 -31.19 -20.68
C VAL A 11 53.06 -29.99 -21.57
N GLY A 12 52.03 -29.21 -21.24
CA GLY A 12 51.75 -27.93 -21.84
C GLY A 12 51.14 -27.02 -20.78
N CYS A 13 51.97 -26.15 -20.20
CA CYS A 13 51.57 -25.11 -19.26
C CYS A 13 50.64 -24.10 -19.95
N GLY A 14 49.47 -23.86 -19.35
CA GLY A 14 48.57 -22.78 -19.73
C GLY A 14 47.59 -22.51 -18.61
N SER A 15 47.94 -21.57 -17.75
CA SER A 15 47.10 -21.02 -16.67
C SER A 15 45.75 -20.53 -17.19
N GLY A 16 44.68 -20.74 -16.44
CA GLY A 16 43.43 -20.00 -16.65
C GLY A 16 42.18 -20.71 -16.12
N ASP A 17 41.84 -20.40 -14.87
CA ASP A 17 40.53 -20.64 -14.26
C ASP A 17 39.36 -20.18 -15.13
N GLY A 18 38.27 -20.96 -15.12
CA GLY A 18 37.05 -20.57 -15.82
C GLY A 18 35.92 -21.58 -15.71
N LYS A 19 35.56 -21.99 -14.49
CA LYS A 19 34.37 -22.80 -14.25
C LYS A 19 33.13 -21.96 -14.57
N ALA A 20 32.36 -22.42 -15.55
CA ALA A 20 31.06 -21.85 -15.91
C ALA A 20 30.11 -21.93 -14.72
N SER A 21 29.74 -20.76 -14.18
CA SER A 21 28.59 -20.60 -13.28
C SER A 21 27.53 -19.83 -14.04
N ALA A 22 26.43 -20.52 -14.36
CA ALA A 22 25.22 -19.91 -14.85
C ALA A 22 24.72 -18.88 -13.83
N HIS A 23 24.88 -17.59 -14.13
CA HIS A 23 24.12 -16.53 -13.50
C HIS A 23 22.89 -16.28 -14.36
N ALA A 24 21.75 -16.80 -13.91
CA ALA A 24 20.46 -16.28 -14.29
C ALA A 24 20.46 -14.78 -13.95
N GLY A 25 20.43 -13.95 -14.99
CA GLY A 25 20.43 -12.50 -14.88
C GLY A 25 19.30 -12.05 -13.97
N ALA A 26 19.69 -11.42 -12.88
CA ALA A 26 18.82 -10.90 -11.85
C ALA A 26 17.73 -9.99 -12.42
N THR A 27 16.50 -10.21 -11.96
CA THR A 27 15.42 -9.23 -11.98
C THR A 27 15.96 -7.86 -11.54
N PRO A 28 15.58 -6.74 -12.18
CA PRO A 28 16.09 -5.42 -11.84
C PRO A 28 15.90 -5.16 -10.34
N ALA A 29 16.99 -4.72 -9.71
CA ALA A 29 17.00 -4.32 -8.30
C ALA A 29 15.83 -3.37 -8.03
N ALA A 30 15.05 -3.69 -7.00
CA ALA A 30 14.09 -2.75 -6.44
C ALA A 30 14.81 -1.43 -6.20
N ASP A 31 14.43 -0.41 -6.97
CA ASP A 31 14.84 0.99 -6.87
C ASP A 31 15.34 1.32 -5.45
N ALA A 32 16.67 1.38 -5.29
CA ALA A 32 17.33 1.76 -4.04
C ALA A 32 17.22 3.29 -3.86
N ARG A 33 15.98 3.78 -3.80
CA ARG A 33 15.70 5.18 -3.52
C ARG A 33 16.09 5.51 -2.08
N PRO A 34 16.40 6.78 -1.79
CA PRO A 34 16.82 7.21 -0.47
C PRO A 34 15.82 6.75 0.60
N THR A 35 16.31 6.03 1.60
CA THR A 35 15.56 5.71 2.82
C THR A 35 15.63 6.84 3.86
N ASN A 36 16.39 7.89 3.54
CA ASN A 36 16.66 9.06 4.38
C ASN A 36 16.38 10.35 3.57
N GLY A 37 16.04 11.44 4.26
CA GLY A 37 15.75 12.74 3.64
C GLY A 37 14.29 13.19 3.80
N PRO A 38 13.95 14.42 3.40
CA PRO A 38 12.63 15.02 3.64
C PRO A 38 11.51 14.26 2.90
N GLY A 39 11.85 13.61 1.79
CA GLY A 39 10.92 12.89 0.92
C GLY A 39 10.24 13.77 -0.12
N ASP A 40 9.51 13.11 -1.02
CA ASP A 40 8.90 13.68 -2.22
C ASP A 40 7.57 14.44 -1.99
N TYR A 41 7.03 14.43 -0.77
CA TYR A 41 5.69 14.95 -0.46
C TYR A 41 5.71 16.06 0.59
N ARG A 42 5.02 17.17 0.28
CA ARG A 42 4.61 18.15 1.29
C ARG A 42 3.34 17.69 2.02
N PRO A 43 3.13 18.08 3.28
CA PRO A 43 1.88 17.83 3.99
C PRO A 43 0.65 18.33 3.21
N PRO A 44 -0.30 17.46 2.85
CA PRO A 44 -1.53 17.90 2.19
C PRO A 44 -2.39 18.71 3.17
N THR A 45 -2.85 19.87 2.72
CA THR A 45 -3.74 20.76 3.51
C THR A 45 -5.22 20.61 3.15
N ASP A 46 -5.50 20.07 1.96
CA ASP A 46 -6.82 19.66 1.47
C ASP A 46 -6.66 18.47 0.53
N LEU A 47 -7.51 17.46 0.68
CA LEU A 47 -7.53 16.27 -0.17
C LEU A 47 -8.77 16.20 -1.06
N CYS A 48 -9.90 16.78 -0.67
CA CYS A 48 -11.16 16.49 -1.36
C CYS A 48 -11.17 16.86 -2.84
N PRO A 49 -10.55 17.97 -3.29
CA PRO A 49 -10.45 18.28 -4.72
C PRO A 49 -9.62 17.29 -5.54
N LYS A 50 -8.81 16.44 -4.88
CA LYS A 50 -7.87 15.51 -5.51
C LYS A 50 -8.31 14.05 -5.42
N VAL A 51 -9.30 13.73 -4.58
CA VAL A 51 -9.76 12.36 -4.36
C VAL A 51 -10.95 12.06 -5.25
N ASP A 52 -10.80 11.06 -6.13
CA ASP A 52 -11.91 10.48 -6.86
C ASP A 52 -12.49 9.28 -6.09
N PHE A 53 -13.71 9.44 -5.57
CA PHE A 53 -14.48 8.38 -4.93
C PHE A 53 -15.37 7.61 -5.91
N GLY A 54 -15.38 7.94 -7.20
CA GLY A 54 -16.17 7.26 -8.23
C GLY A 54 -15.99 5.75 -8.23
N PRO A 55 -14.76 5.21 -8.27
CA PRO A 55 -14.51 3.77 -8.22
C PRO A 55 -15.06 3.11 -6.95
N LEU A 56 -14.85 3.76 -5.80
CA LEU A 56 -15.33 3.27 -4.50
C LEU A 56 -16.86 3.26 -4.44
N THR A 57 -17.50 4.33 -4.89
CA THR A 57 -18.96 4.42 -4.97
C THR A 57 -19.50 3.31 -5.85
N ALA A 58 -18.99 3.15 -7.07
CA ALA A 58 -19.41 2.09 -7.98
C ALA A 58 -19.26 0.68 -7.39
N ALA A 59 -18.24 0.45 -6.55
CA ALA A 59 -18.00 -0.84 -5.92
C ALA A 59 -18.97 -1.17 -4.78
N VAL A 60 -19.35 -0.20 -3.95
CA VAL A 60 -20.08 -0.49 -2.69
C VAL A 60 -21.45 0.15 -2.57
N ALA A 61 -21.79 1.15 -3.38
CA ALA A 61 -23.04 1.89 -3.24
C ALA A 61 -23.58 2.49 -4.55
N PRO A 62 -24.88 2.33 -4.85
CA PRO A 62 -25.48 3.01 -6.00
C PRO A 62 -25.61 4.53 -5.80
N THR A 63 -25.51 5.04 -4.56
CA THR A 63 -25.61 6.47 -4.27
C THR A 63 -24.59 6.93 -3.22
N ALA A 64 -23.96 8.07 -3.48
CA ALA A 64 -23.06 8.73 -2.56
C ALA A 64 -23.48 10.18 -2.30
N GLY A 65 -23.08 10.70 -1.15
CA GLY A 65 -23.27 12.10 -0.76
C GLY A 65 -22.11 13.00 -1.21
N PRO A 66 -22.14 14.29 -0.84
CA PRO A 66 -21.03 15.19 -1.05
C PRO A 66 -19.80 14.77 -0.22
N THR A 67 -18.62 15.15 -0.70
CA THR A 67 -17.36 14.95 0.02
C THR A 67 -17.18 16.00 1.12
N LYS A 68 -16.51 15.63 2.21
CA LYS A 68 -16.16 16.51 3.32
C LYS A 68 -14.67 16.38 3.66
N GLY A 69 -13.96 17.51 3.70
CA GLY A 69 -12.55 17.56 4.05
C GLY A 69 -12.34 17.77 5.56
N GLU A 70 -11.29 17.16 6.10
CA GLU A 70 -10.84 17.34 7.47
C GLU A 70 -9.30 17.43 7.51
N ARG A 71 -8.73 18.17 8.45
CA ARG A 71 -7.26 18.17 8.65
C ARG A 71 -6.87 16.99 9.52
N THR A 72 -5.71 16.39 9.24
CA THR A 72 -5.15 15.29 10.04
C THR A 72 -3.70 15.55 10.45
N GLY A 73 -3.19 14.71 11.34
CA GLY A 73 -1.90 14.91 12.01
C GLY A 73 -2.07 15.64 13.33
N SER A 74 -1.45 15.11 14.37
CA SER A 74 -1.54 15.62 15.75
C SER A 74 -0.47 16.67 16.08
N ASP A 75 0.67 16.62 15.39
CA ASP A 75 1.81 17.51 15.62
C ASP A 75 2.52 17.85 14.30
N PRO A 76 2.40 19.10 13.81
CA PRO A 76 3.05 19.53 12.57
C PRO A 76 4.58 19.37 12.56
N ALA A 77 5.23 19.26 13.73
CA ALA A 77 6.68 19.03 13.81
C ALA A 77 7.08 17.60 13.44
N THR A 78 6.13 16.65 13.42
CA THR A 78 6.38 15.23 13.18
C THR A 78 5.59 14.67 12.00
N ALA A 79 4.32 15.04 11.86
CA ALA A 79 3.47 14.64 10.74
C ALA A 79 2.28 15.58 10.57
N SER A 80 1.92 15.87 9.33
CA SER A 80 0.72 16.65 9.02
C SER A 80 0.05 16.11 7.76
N GLY A 81 -1.28 16.22 7.70
CA GLY A 81 -2.05 15.66 6.62
C GLY A 81 -3.45 16.24 6.51
N ALA A 82 -4.21 15.60 5.64
CA ALA A 82 -5.63 15.86 5.46
C ALA A 82 -6.38 14.55 5.25
N ALA A 83 -7.69 14.64 5.37
CA ALA A 83 -8.65 13.60 5.09
C ALA A 83 -9.69 14.13 4.11
N CYS A 84 -10.21 13.25 3.27
CA CYS A 84 -11.47 13.46 2.61
C CYS A 84 -12.40 12.28 2.88
N LEU A 85 -13.66 12.57 3.20
CA LEU A 85 -14.69 11.60 3.52
C LEU A 85 -15.85 11.72 2.54
N GLN A 86 -16.45 10.60 2.17
CA GLN A 86 -17.72 10.58 1.44
C GLN A 86 -18.67 9.56 2.08
N GLY A 87 -19.83 10.03 2.53
CA GLY A 87 -20.90 9.14 2.99
C GLY A 87 -21.58 8.44 1.82
N PHE A 88 -21.94 7.18 1.96
CA PHE A 88 -22.66 6.41 0.95
C PHE A 88 -23.86 5.66 1.54
N ARG A 89 -24.73 5.17 0.66
CA ARG A 89 -25.89 4.35 1.01
C ARG A 89 -25.78 3.01 0.30
N THR A 90 -25.63 1.92 1.05
CA THR A 90 -25.61 0.57 0.47
C THR A 90 -27.01 0.16 -0.01
N ALA A 91 -28.05 0.53 0.75
CA ALA A 91 -29.45 0.32 0.43
C ALA A 91 -30.35 1.39 1.08
N GLY A 92 -31.51 1.64 0.46
CA GLY A 92 -32.49 2.60 0.99
C GLY A 92 -32.03 4.06 0.94
N THR A 93 -32.57 4.89 1.84
CA THR A 93 -32.43 6.36 1.79
C THR A 93 -31.50 6.96 2.85
N LYS A 94 -31.11 6.18 3.85
CA LYS A 94 -30.23 6.64 4.95
C LYS A 94 -28.77 6.35 4.61
N VAL A 95 -27.88 7.27 4.96
CA VAL A 95 -26.43 7.04 4.93
C VAL A 95 -26.09 5.99 5.96
N ASP A 96 -25.51 4.89 5.52
CA ASP A 96 -25.16 3.73 6.32
C ASP A 96 -23.68 3.37 6.20
N GLY A 97 -22.92 4.03 5.35
CA GLY A 97 -21.49 3.85 5.27
C GLY A 97 -20.74 5.11 4.84
N ARG A 98 -19.42 5.00 4.84
CA ARG A 98 -18.51 6.05 4.41
C ARG A 98 -17.22 5.49 3.83
N SER A 99 -16.75 6.13 2.78
CA SER A 99 -15.40 5.98 2.26
C SER A 99 -14.55 7.13 2.79
N ILE A 100 -13.30 6.84 3.17
CA ILE A 100 -12.39 7.85 3.69
C ILE A 100 -11.02 7.66 3.07
N VAL A 101 -10.39 8.76 2.68
CA VAL A 101 -8.98 8.78 2.30
C VAL A 101 -8.26 9.73 3.24
N TYR A 102 -7.30 9.19 3.98
CA TYR A 102 -6.38 9.93 4.84
C TYR A 102 -5.01 9.92 4.18
N CYS A 103 -4.33 11.05 4.13
CA CYS A 103 -2.91 11.09 3.73
C CYS A 103 -2.13 11.99 4.68
N THR A 104 -1.05 11.44 5.23
CA THR A 104 -0.16 12.10 6.19
C THR A 104 1.25 12.11 5.63
N ALA A 105 1.83 13.29 5.48
CA ALA A 105 3.26 13.42 5.20
C ALA A 105 4.02 13.48 6.52
N TRP A 106 4.93 12.54 6.70
CA TRP A 106 5.88 12.51 7.79
C TRP A 106 7.00 13.51 7.53
N LYS A 107 7.64 13.96 8.61
CA LYS A 107 8.79 14.88 8.56
C LYS A 107 9.90 14.42 7.62
N ASP A 108 10.14 13.11 7.57
CA ASP A 108 11.14 12.49 6.72
C ASP A 108 10.74 11.05 6.33
N VAL A 109 11.47 10.50 5.36
CA VAL A 109 11.24 9.15 4.83
C VAL A 109 11.45 8.08 5.91
N ALA A 110 12.39 8.28 6.84
CA ALA A 110 12.69 7.30 7.88
C ALA A 110 11.55 7.17 8.89
N ALA A 111 10.92 8.28 9.27
CA ALA A 111 9.73 8.30 10.11
C ALA A 111 8.56 7.58 9.44
N ALA A 112 8.32 7.83 8.15
CA ALA A 112 7.27 7.12 7.38
C ALA A 112 7.54 5.61 7.30
N ILE A 113 8.79 5.19 7.05
CA ILE A 113 9.16 3.76 7.03
C ILE A 113 8.92 3.12 8.40
N LYS A 114 9.33 3.79 9.48
CA LYS A 114 9.13 3.30 10.85
C LYS A 114 7.66 3.12 11.17
N GLN A 115 6.83 4.12 10.85
CA GLN A 115 5.39 4.04 11.07
C GLN A 115 4.75 2.92 10.25
N TYR A 116 5.04 2.86 8.95
CA TYR A 116 4.48 1.84 8.08
C TYR A 116 4.84 0.42 8.56
N THR A 117 6.09 0.22 8.98
CA THR A 117 6.56 -1.06 9.51
C THR A 117 5.82 -1.43 10.80
N TYR A 118 5.60 -0.46 11.68
CA TYR A 118 4.81 -0.65 12.89
C TYR A 118 3.36 -1.06 12.56
N ARG A 119 2.67 -0.29 11.71
CA ARG A 119 1.28 -0.55 11.30
C ARG A 119 1.11 -1.91 10.65
N LEU A 120 2.05 -2.27 9.77
CA LEU A 120 2.08 -3.59 9.15
C LEU A 120 2.25 -4.71 10.19
N SER A 121 3.13 -4.52 11.17
CA SER A 121 3.37 -5.53 12.21
C SER A 121 2.20 -5.69 13.17
N SER A 122 1.41 -4.62 13.39
CA SER A 122 0.23 -4.66 14.26
C SER A 122 -1.02 -5.16 13.55
N ALA A 123 -1.13 -4.97 12.22
CA ALA A 123 -2.32 -5.31 11.44
C ALA A 123 -2.86 -6.74 11.66
N PRO A 124 -2.04 -7.81 11.80
CA PRO A 124 -2.57 -9.15 12.07
C PRO A 124 -3.34 -9.27 13.41
N GLN A 125 -3.03 -8.40 14.38
CA GLN A 125 -3.75 -8.34 15.67
C GLN A 125 -5.05 -7.53 15.57
N GLU A 126 -5.20 -6.75 14.50
CA GLU A 126 -6.34 -5.88 14.24
C GLU A 126 -7.31 -6.48 13.21
N ALA A 127 -6.85 -7.44 12.42
CA ALA A 127 -7.54 -7.95 11.24
C ALA A 127 -8.49 -9.12 11.51
N ARG A 128 -9.61 -9.12 10.79
CA ARG A 128 -10.38 -10.32 10.48
C ARG A 128 -9.71 -11.04 9.31
N GLY A 129 -8.98 -12.11 9.61
CA GLY A 129 -8.32 -12.91 8.59
C GLY A 129 -6.97 -12.34 8.13
N PRO A 130 -6.53 -12.62 6.89
CA PRO A 130 -5.17 -12.34 6.47
C PRO A 130 -4.93 -10.85 6.19
N VAL A 131 -3.73 -10.38 6.53
CA VAL A 131 -3.18 -9.13 6.01
C VAL A 131 -2.54 -9.42 4.65
N VAL A 132 -3.04 -8.77 3.61
CA VAL A 132 -2.63 -9.02 2.23
C VAL A 132 -1.71 -7.90 1.74
N ARG A 133 -0.57 -8.25 1.16
CA ARG A 133 0.32 -7.29 0.49
C ARG A 133 -0.25 -6.88 -0.85
N GLU A 134 -0.18 -5.59 -1.14
CA GLU A 134 -0.69 -5.00 -2.39
C GLU A 134 0.48 -4.41 -3.20
N PRO A 135 1.13 -5.20 -4.08
CA PRO A 135 2.23 -4.69 -4.88
C PRO A 135 1.75 -3.66 -5.91
N GLY A 136 2.65 -2.77 -6.34
CA GLY A 136 2.36 -1.78 -7.38
C GLY A 136 1.63 -0.52 -6.91
N LEU A 137 1.46 -0.34 -5.59
CA LEU A 137 0.99 0.91 -4.98
C LEU A 137 2.09 1.52 -4.12
N GLY A 138 2.55 2.71 -4.52
CA GLY A 138 3.66 3.38 -3.86
C GLY A 138 4.88 2.47 -3.72
N ARG A 139 5.51 2.52 -2.55
CA ARG A 139 6.69 1.72 -2.19
C ARG A 139 6.39 0.61 -1.19
N GLY A 140 5.16 0.53 -0.73
CA GLY A 140 4.68 -0.52 0.16
C GLY A 140 3.21 -0.31 0.44
N ALA A 141 2.41 -1.36 0.24
CA ALA A 141 1.01 -1.34 0.59
C ALA A 141 0.55 -2.68 1.14
N PHE A 142 -0.46 -2.61 2.01
CA PHE A 142 -1.15 -3.78 2.53
C PHE A 142 -2.60 -3.43 2.85
N ARG A 143 -3.47 -4.44 2.79
CA ARG A 143 -4.88 -4.31 3.14
C ARG A 143 -5.32 -5.38 4.10
N TYR A 144 -6.38 -5.08 4.84
CA TYR A 144 -7.02 -5.99 5.77
C TYR A 144 -8.43 -5.49 6.12
N GLU A 145 -9.28 -6.40 6.59
CA GLU A 145 -10.55 -6.03 7.23
C GLU A 145 -10.29 -5.83 8.72
N ASN A 146 -10.48 -4.63 9.24
CA ASN A 146 -10.26 -4.30 10.65
C ASN A 146 -11.42 -4.76 11.53
N VAL A 147 -11.11 -5.21 12.76
CA VAL A 147 -12.09 -5.54 13.80
C VAL A 147 -11.82 -4.89 15.15
N LYS A 148 -10.58 -4.45 15.43
CA LYS A 148 -10.21 -3.91 16.75
C LYS A 148 -10.90 -2.57 17.05
N GLU A 149 -11.05 -1.74 16.02
CA GLU A 149 -11.61 -0.38 16.11
C GLU A 149 -12.77 -0.19 15.12
N ALA A 150 -13.39 -1.30 14.71
CA ALA A 150 -14.40 -1.27 13.67
C ALA A 150 -15.77 -0.82 14.17
N ALA A 151 -16.07 -0.94 15.47
CA ALA A 151 -17.37 -0.55 16.00
C ALA A 151 -17.67 0.95 15.72
N PRO A 152 -18.89 1.30 15.27
CA PRO A 152 -20.09 0.45 15.12
C PRO A 152 -20.24 -0.27 13.77
N PHE A 153 -19.25 -0.19 12.88
CA PHE A 153 -19.33 -0.74 11.52
C PHE A 153 -19.25 -2.28 11.52
N ARG A 154 -20.02 -2.87 10.59
CA ARG A 154 -20.02 -4.30 10.30
C ARG A 154 -18.88 -4.69 9.36
N ASN A 155 -18.48 -3.78 8.49
CA ASN A 155 -17.29 -3.89 7.65
C ASN A 155 -16.45 -2.62 7.83
N ASP A 156 -15.13 -2.81 7.99
CA ASP A 156 -14.12 -1.75 8.03
C ASP A 156 -12.92 -2.22 7.20
N LEU A 157 -12.99 -1.98 5.89
CA LEU A 157 -11.95 -2.38 4.95
C LEU A 157 -10.87 -1.31 4.94
N ARG A 158 -9.60 -1.68 5.14
CA ARG A 158 -8.49 -0.72 5.20
C ARG A 158 -7.40 -1.09 4.19
N LEU A 159 -6.93 -0.11 3.44
CA LEU A 159 -5.76 -0.19 2.57
C LEU A 159 -4.77 0.90 2.98
N LEU A 160 -3.59 0.50 3.45
CA LEU A 160 -2.51 1.41 3.79
C LEU A 160 -1.46 1.38 2.68
N VAL A 161 -1.02 2.56 2.25
CA VAL A 161 -0.02 2.75 1.20
C VAL A 161 1.01 3.75 1.69
N ARG A 162 2.29 3.41 1.55
CA ARG A 162 3.40 4.32 1.78
C ARG A 162 4.14 4.59 0.48
N ASP A 163 4.36 5.85 0.15
CA ASP A 163 5.31 6.29 -0.89
C ASP A 163 6.20 7.41 -0.34
N SER A 164 7.52 7.27 -0.45
CA SER A 164 8.49 8.19 0.18
C SER A 164 8.16 8.46 1.67
N ASN A 165 7.87 9.72 2.04
CA ASN A 165 7.50 10.21 3.37
C ASN A 165 5.98 10.31 3.56
N LEU A 166 5.17 9.93 2.57
CA LEU A 166 3.71 9.93 2.64
C LEU A 166 3.19 8.56 3.04
N GLU A 167 2.23 8.54 3.96
CA GLU A 167 1.38 7.38 4.24
C GLU A 167 -0.07 7.78 3.96
N CYS A 168 -0.75 7.05 3.07
CA CYS A 168 -2.17 7.18 2.83
C CYS A 168 -2.91 5.93 3.30
N GLU A 169 -4.08 6.12 3.90
CA GLU A 169 -5.00 5.06 4.29
C GLU A 169 -6.37 5.31 3.63
N VAL A 170 -6.85 4.32 2.88
CA VAL A 170 -8.22 4.29 2.38
C VAL A 170 -9.03 3.38 3.29
N GLN A 171 -10.19 3.86 3.73
CA GLN A 171 -11.15 3.10 4.52
C GLN A 171 -12.49 3.01 3.79
N VAL A 172 -13.12 1.85 3.85
CA VAL A 172 -14.53 1.67 3.51
C VAL A 172 -15.24 1.08 4.71
N GLN A 173 -16.13 1.86 5.30
CA GLN A 173 -16.84 1.54 6.53
C GLN A 173 -18.34 1.46 6.27
N SER A 174 -18.99 0.40 6.75
CA SER A 174 -20.43 0.21 6.56
C SER A 174 -21.11 -0.33 7.82
N LEU A 175 -22.22 0.29 8.22
CA LEU A 175 -23.12 -0.15 9.28
C LEU A 175 -23.99 -1.32 8.80
N ALA A 176 -24.31 -1.36 7.51
CA ALA A 176 -24.94 -2.50 6.86
C ALA A 176 -23.88 -3.49 6.40
N PRO A 177 -24.08 -4.82 6.55
CA PRO A 177 -23.15 -5.79 5.99
C PRO A 177 -23.03 -5.63 4.47
N LEU A 178 -21.81 -5.46 3.99
CA LEU A 178 -21.49 -5.54 2.57
C LEU A 178 -21.58 -7.00 2.12
N THR A 179 -22.05 -7.22 0.90
CA THR A 179 -22.00 -8.53 0.24
C THR A 179 -20.56 -8.89 -0.14
N ASP A 180 -20.28 -10.18 -0.30
CA ASP A 180 -18.96 -10.65 -0.76
C ASP A 180 -18.54 -10.03 -2.10
N GLN A 181 -19.50 -9.78 -2.99
CA GLN A 181 -19.25 -9.09 -4.26
C GLN A 181 -18.82 -7.64 -4.04
N GLN A 182 -19.48 -6.90 -3.15
CA GLN A 182 -19.10 -5.52 -2.82
C GLN A 182 -17.72 -5.47 -2.15
N VAL A 183 -17.42 -6.38 -1.23
CA VAL A 183 -16.09 -6.47 -0.60
C VAL A 183 -15.02 -6.79 -1.64
N THR A 184 -15.28 -7.74 -2.53
CA THR A 184 -14.37 -8.12 -3.62
C THR A 184 -14.11 -6.95 -4.57
N ALA A 185 -15.14 -6.17 -4.91
CA ALA A 185 -15.03 -5.00 -5.78
C ALA A 185 -14.37 -3.79 -5.08
N ALA A 186 -14.53 -3.65 -3.76
CA ALA A 186 -13.98 -2.53 -3.00
C ALA A 186 -12.45 -2.52 -3.02
N TRP A 187 -11.79 -3.67 -2.93
CA TRP A 187 -10.33 -3.73 -2.88
C TRP A 187 -9.61 -3.12 -4.11
N PRO A 188 -9.93 -3.52 -5.35
CA PRO A 188 -9.33 -2.86 -6.52
C PRO A 188 -9.75 -1.39 -6.63
N ALA A 189 -10.97 -1.02 -6.23
CA ALA A 189 -11.41 0.37 -6.23
C ALA A 189 -10.61 1.24 -5.24
N MET A 190 -10.33 0.74 -4.02
CA MET A 190 -9.45 1.42 -3.06
C MET A 190 -8.04 1.61 -3.64
N ALA A 191 -7.50 0.58 -4.30
CA ALA A 191 -6.20 0.65 -4.95
C ALA A 191 -6.17 1.68 -6.10
N GLU A 192 -7.23 1.74 -6.91
CA GLU A 192 -7.39 2.71 -7.98
C GLU A 192 -7.44 4.15 -7.46
N THR A 193 -8.24 4.40 -6.41
CA THR A 193 -8.30 5.72 -5.75
C THR A 193 -6.91 6.19 -5.31
N VAL A 194 -6.12 5.34 -4.66
CA VAL A 194 -4.75 5.74 -4.25
C VAL A 194 -3.82 5.90 -5.45
N ARG A 195 -3.92 5.03 -6.46
CA ARG A 195 -3.08 5.10 -7.66
C ARG A 195 -3.27 6.41 -8.41
N ALA A 196 -4.51 6.90 -8.51
CA ALA A 196 -4.82 8.20 -9.10
C ALA A 196 -4.39 9.37 -8.21
N LEU A 197 -4.49 9.23 -6.88
CA LEU A 197 -4.18 10.29 -5.93
C LEU A 197 -2.68 10.54 -5.75
N LEU A 198 -1.84 9.50 -5.69
CA LEU A 198 -0.41 9.66 -5.35
C LEU A 198 0.34 10.64 -6.27
N PRO A 199 0.15 10.65 -7.60
CA PRO A 199 0.76 11.65 -8.48
C PRO A 199 0.33 13.09 -8.16
N GLU A 200 -0.94 13.29 -7.82
CA GLU A 200 -1.53 14.62 -7.52
C GLU A 200 -1.01 15.25 -6.22
N LEU A 201 -0.37 14.44 -5.36
CA LEU A 201 0.18 14.89 -4.07
C LEU A 201 1.68 15.16 -4.10
N ARG A 202 2.38 14.80 -5.18
CA ARG A 202 3.82 15.08 -5.30
C ARG A 202 4.08 16.57 -5.43
N SER A 203 5.20 17.01 -4.84
CA SER A 203 5.65 18.42 -4.84
C SER A 203 6.56 18.76 -6.00
#